data_AF-A0A4V1Q5L8-F1
#
_entry.id   AF-A0A4V1Q5L8-F1
#
_cell.length_a   1.000
_cell.length_b   1.000
_cell.length_c   1.000
_cell.angle_alpha   90.00
_cell.angle_beta   90.00
_cell.angle_gamma   90.00
#
_symmetry.space_group_name_H-M   'P 1'
#
loop_
_entity.id
_entity.type
_entity.pdbx_description
1 polymer ?
#
loop_
_entity_poly.entity_id
_entity_poly.type
_entity_poly.pdbx_seq_one_letter_code
_entity_poly.pdbx_strand_id
1 'polypeptide(L)'
;MNKFLSVALVAGVTTFLAACSSPAQRMAECEAQGISKDTCYLAESQHKEAINNASYNAAYANTRDAAAGTGVWAKNSKKHHHDD
;
A
#
# COMPACT_ATOMS: atom_id res chain seq x y z
N MET A 1 25.00 -19.66 -10.09
CA MET A 1 24.53 -18.77 -8.99
C MET A 1 23.47 -17.76 -9.47
N ASN A 2 23.59 -17.12 -10.64
CA ASN A 2 22.58 -16.15 -11.13
C ASN A 2 21.16 -16.71 -11.36
N LYS A 3 21.02 -17.99 -11.69
CA LYS A 3 19.70 -18.61 -11.95
C LYS A 3 18.80 -18.66 -10.70
N PHE A 4 19.40 -18.87 -9.53
CA PHE A 4 18.68 -18.91 -8.26
C PHE A 4 18.25 -17.50 -7.81
N LEU A 5 19.05 -16.48 -8.15
CA LEU A 5 18.72 -15.08 -7.87
C LEU A 5 17.47 -14.62 -8.64
N SER A 6 17.35 -15.02 -9.92
CA SER A 6 16.17 -14.71 -10.74
C SER A 6 14.90 -15.40 -10.23
N VAL A 7 15.00 -16.65 -9.77
CA VAL A 7 13.87 -17.39 -9.18
C VAL A 7 13.41 -16.78 -7.86
N ALA A 8 14.35 -16.32 -7.01
CA ALA A 8 14.01 -15.64 -5.76
C ALA A 8 13.31 -14.29 -6.00
N LEU A 9 13.70 -13.55 -7.04
CA LEU A 9 13.09 -12.27 -7.39
C LEU A 9 11.65 -12.44 -7.89
N VAL A 10 11.40 -13.44 -8.75
CA VAL A 10 10.05 -13.75 -9.24
C VAL A 10 9.14 -14.27 -8.12
N ALA A 11 9.66 -15.11 -7.21
CA ALA A 11 8.91 -15.61 -6.05
C ALA A 11 8.57 -14.51 -5.04
N GLY A 12 9.41 -13.49 -4.89
CA GLY A 12 9.11 -12.34 -4.04
C GLY A 12 7.94 -11.52 -4.57
N VAL A 13 7.88 -11.26 -5.88
CA VAL A 13 6.82 -10.44 -6.50
C VAL A 13 5.43 -11.07 -6.35
N THR A 14 5.31 -12.40 -6.42
CA THR A 14 4.01 -13.08 -6.27
C THR A 14 3.43 -12.96 -4.87
N THR A 15 4.27 -12.86 -3.83
CA THR A 15 3.80 -12.64 -2.45
C THR A 15 3.23 -11.24 -2.21
N PHE A 16 3.70 -10.22 -2.94
CA PHE A 16 3.14 -8.86 -2.83
C PHE A 16 1.78 -8.73 -3.53
N LEU A 17 1.53 -9.52 -4.59
CA LEU A 17 0.23 -9.51 -5.27
C LEU A 17 -0.90 -10.13 -4.43
N ALA A 18 -0.57 -10.98 -3.45
CA ALA A 18 -1.54 -11.52 -2.50
C ALA A 18 -2.10 -10.47 -1.54
N ALA A 19 -1.49 -9.28 -1.45
CA ALA A 19 -2.03 -8.16 -0.67
C ALA A 19 -3.21 -7.45 -1.37
N CYS A 20 -3.46 -7.73 -2.65
CA CYS A 20 -4.62 -7.22 -3.38
C CYS A 20 -5.83 -8.17 -3.22
N SER A 21 -6.21 -8.44 -1.98
CA SER A 21 -7.47 -9.11 -1.66
C SER A 21 -8.63 -8.23 -2.12
N SER A 22 -9.48 -8.73 -3.02
CA SER A 22 -10.69 -8.02 -3.41
C SER A 22 -11.69 -7.94 -2.26
N PRO A 23 -12.61 -6.95 -2.23
CA PRO A 23 -13.65 -6.86 -1.21
C PRO A 23 -14.47 -8.15 -1.10
N ALA A 24 -14.74 -8.82 -2.23
CA ALA A 24 -15.48 -10.08 -2.25
C ALA A 24 -14.72 -11.22 -1.55
N GLN A 25 -13.39 -11.28 -1.71
CA GLN A 25 -12.55 -12.29 -1.04
C GLN A 25 -12.50 -12.06 0.47
N ARG A 26 -12.35 -10.81 0.92
CA ARG A 26 -12.36 -10.47 2.36
C ARG A 26 -13.68 -10.80 3.04
N MET A 27 -14.79 -10.52 2.34
CA MET A 27 -16.13 -10.87 2.81
C MET A 27 -16.30 -12.39 2.92
N ALA A 28 -15.87 -13.14 1.91
CA ALA A 28 -15.93 -14.60 1.92
C ALA A 28 -15.04 -15.22 3.01
N GLU A 29 -13.84 -14.70 3.22
CA GLU A 29 -12.94 -15.13 4.30
C GLU A 29 -13.52 -14.84 5.68
N CYS A 30 -14.15 -13.67 5.85
CA CYS A 30 -14.82 -13.30 7.09
C CYS A 30 -16.02 -14.22 7.38
N GLU A 31 -16.87 -14.49 6.39
CA GLU A 31 -17.97 -15.45 6.55
C GLU A 31 -17.47 -16.88 6.80
N ALA A 32 -16.35 -17.28 6.17
CA ALA A 32 -15.72 -18.59 6.38
C ALA A 32 -15.16 -18.78 7.80
N GLN A 33 -14.88 -17.69 8.53
CA GLN A 33 -14.52 -17.73 9.95
C GLN A 33 -15.73 -17.92 10.87
N GLY A 34 -16.94 -18.06 10.32
CA GLY A 34 -18.18 -18.19 11.09
C GLY A 34 -18.72 -16.85 11.62
N ILE A 35 -18.21 -15.72 11.11
CA ILE A 35 -18.69 -14.39 11.46
C ILE A 35 -19.99 -14.12 10.67
N SER A 36 -20.95 -13.43 11.29
CA SER A 36 -22.19 -13.07 10.61
C SER A 36 -21.94 -12.10 9.47
N LYS A 37 -22.72 -12.22 8.40
CA LYS A 37 -22.62 -11.36 7.22
C LYS A 37 -22.67 -9.87 7.56
N ASP A 38 -23.51 -9.46 8.50
CA ASP A 38 -23.62 -8.05 8.93
C ASP A 38 -22.36 -7.56 9.63
N THR A 39 -21.72 -8.42 10.43
CA THR A 39 -20.46 -8.09 11.10
C THR A 39 -19.32 -7.99 10.10
N CYS A 40 -19.29 -8.88 9.09
CA CYS A 40 -18.34 -8.80 7.99
C CYS A 40 -18.53 -7.53 7.16
N TYR A 41 -19.79 -7.14 6.89
CA TYR A 41 -20.09 -5.89 6.19
C TYR A 41 -19.61 -4.66 6.96
N LEU A 42 -19.81 -4.65 8.28
CA LEU A 42 -19.35 -3.55 9.13
C LEU A 42 -17.82 -3.47 9.15
N ALA A 43 -17.13 -4.60 9.30
CA ALA A 43 -15.67 -4.68 9.27
C ALA A 43 -15.10 -4.17 7.93
N GLU A 44 -15.72 -4.56 6.81
CA GLU A 44 -15.31 -4.10 5.48
C GLU A 44 -15.59 -2.58 5.28
N SER A 45 -16.68 -2.06 5.84
CA SER A 45 -16.95 -0.62 5.82
C SER A 45 -15.86 0.16 6.58
N GLN A 46 -15.51 -0.29 7.78
CA GLN A 46 -14.42 0.31 8.57
C GLN A 46 -13.08 0.22 7.86
N HIS A 47 -12.82 -0.90 7.18
CA HIS A 47 -11.61 -1.09 6.39
C HIS A 47 -11.50 -0.05 5.26
N LYS A 48 -12.61 0.22 4.53
CA LYS A 48 -12.65 1.26 3.51
C LYS A 48 -12.40 2.66 4.08
N GLU A 49 -13.01 2.98 5.22
CA GLU A 49 -12.78 4.25 5.89
C GLU A 49 -11.32 4.42 6.32
N ALA A 50 -10.71 3.37 6.87
CA ALA A 50 -9.30 3.37 7.25
C ALA A 50 -8.36 3.60 6.05
N ILE A 51 -8.62 2.94 4.92
CA ILE A 51 -7.85 3.15 3.69
C ILE A 51 -7.99 4.59 3.21
N ASN A 52 -9.22 5.11 3.17
CA ASN A 52 -9.47 6.47 2.70
C ASN A 52 -8.73 7.49 3.59
N ASN A 53 -8.83 7.36 4.92
CA ASN A 53 -8.13 8.23 5.85
C ASN A 53 -6.59 8.15 5.69
N ALA A 54 -6.03 6.95 5.54
CA ALA A 54 -4.60 6.77 5.30
C ALA A 54 -4.16 7.40 3.97
N SER A 55 -4.97 7.25 2.91
CA SER A 55 -4.74 7.85 1.59
C SER A 55 -4.74 9.38 1.67
N TYR A 56 -5.74 9.97 2.32
CA TYR A 56 -5.81 11.42 2.51
C TYR A 56 -4.64 11.94 3.33
N ASN A 57 -4.26 11.28 4.42
CA ASN A 57 -3.14 11.70 5.25
C ASN A 57 -1.80 11.60 4.49
N ALA A 58 -1.59 10.52 3.73
CA ALA A 58 -0.42 10.40 2.87
C ALA A 58 -0.39 11.50 1.80
N ALA A 59 -1.50 11.75 1.12
CA ALA A 59 -1.61 12.84 0.15
C ALA A 59 -1.28 14.20 0.78
N TYR A 60 -1.82 14.48 1.97
CA TYR A 60 -1.61 15.73 2.69
C TYR A 60 -0.17 15.89 3.19
N ALA A 61 0.46 14.83 3.68
CA ALA A 61 1.87 14.84 4.07
C ALA A 61 2.77 15.12 2.85
N ASN A 62 2.49 14.46 1.72
CA ASN A 62 3.25 14.68 0.49
C ASN A 62 3.07 16.10 -0.07
N THR A 63 1.86 16.67 -0.05
CA THR A 63 1.62 18.06 -0.51
C THR A 63 2.26 19.07 0.44
N ARG A 64 2.17 18.86 1.76
CA ARG A 64 2.84 19.69 2.77
C ARG A 64 4.35 19.70 2.58
N ASP A 65 4.95 18.53 2.42
CA ASP A 65 6.40 18.43 2.24
C ASP A 65 6.84 19.05 0.91
N ALA A 66 6.04 18.91 -0.16
CA ALA A 66 6.27 19.60 -1.43
C ALA A 66 6.21 21.13 -1.28
N ALA A 67 5.21 21.66 -0.58
CA ALA A 67 5.07 23.10 -0.32
C ALA A 67 6.21 23.66 0.56
N ALA A 68 6.72 22.87 1.50
CA ALA A 68 7.85 23.23 2.34
C ALA A 68 9.23 23.08 1.65
N GLY A 69 9.28 22.60 0.41
CA GLY A 69 10.53 22.33 -0.30
C GLY A 69 11.35 21.19 0.31
N THR A 70 10.72 20.34 1.13
CA THR A 70 11.33 19.16 1.77
C THR A 70 10.81 17.84 1.20
N GLY A 71 9.88 17.91 0.25
CA GLY A 71 9.30 16.75 -0.42
C GLY A 71 10.33 15.94 -1.21
N VAL A 72 9.95 14.70 -1.57
CA VAL A 72 10.80 13.77 -2.31
C VAL A 72 11.41 14.40 -3.57
N TRP A 73 10.63 15.23 -4.27
CA TRP A 73 11.10 15.95 -5.46
C TRP A 73 12.22 16.95 -5.16
N ALA A 74 12.09 17.71 -4.05
CA ALA A 74 13.10 18.67 -3.62
C ALA A 74 14.37 18.01 -3.05
N LYS A 75 14.27 16.80 -2.49
CA LYS A 75 15.45 16.00 -2.08
C LYS A 75 16.22 15.47 -3.29
N ASN A 76 15.52 15.05 -4.34
CA ASN A 76 16.15 14.54 -5.55
C ASN A 76 16.81 15.66 -6.38
N SER A 77 16.22 16.85 -6.44
CA SER A 77 16.86 17.99 -7.13
C SER A 77 18.20 18.41 -6.51
N LYS A 78 18.33 18.37 -5.17
CA LYS A 78 19.63 18.69 -4.51
C LYS A 78 20.74 17.68 -4.79
N LYS A 79 20.42 16.42 -5.11
CA LYS A 79 21.43 15.41 -5.46
C LYS A 79 22.05 15.65 -6.85
N HIS A 80 21.31 16.23 -7.79
CA HIS A 80 21.80 16.49 -9.14
C HIS A 80 22.68 17.74 -9.27
N HIS A 81 22.78 18.56 -8.22
CA HIS A 81 23.60 19.79 -8.22
C HIS A 81 24.93 19.63 -7.48
N HIS A 82 25.33 18.41 -7.11
CA HIS A 82 26.57 18.14 -6.36
C HIS A 82 27.56 17.25 -7.14
N ASP A 83 27.37 17.15 -8.46
CA ASP A 83 28.23 16.40 -9.40
C ASP A 83 28.73 17.30 -10.56
N ASP A 84 28.87 18.62 -10.34
CA ASP A 84 29.58 19.57 -11.23
C ASP A 84 30.86 20.10 -10.57
#